data_AF-A0A9Q1BFQ6-F1
#
_entry.id   AF-A0A9Q1BFQ6-F1
#
_cell.length_a   1.000
_cell.length_b   1.000
_cell.length_c   1.000
_cell.angle_alpha   90.00
_cell.angle_beta   90.00
_cell.angle_gamma   90.00
#
_symmetry.space_group_name_H-M   'P 1'
#
loop_
_entity.id
_entity.type
_entity.pdbx_description
1 polymer ?
#
loop_
_entity_poly.entity_id
_entity_poly.type
_entity_poly.pdbx_seq_one_letter_code
_entity_poly.pdbx_strand_id
1 'polypeptide(L)'
;MVPLSKKALGGCNFIPAPLHNTELLAKKPIHLSRILFKDAFACSSFYTFFILFNQVGGQDNAEVSVTKEEAINFVEKVLELHNPIAAVTKNPLEFLQELHKKLRYSVPFTNLSYATKAGLQTVDPKQKKDLLFRQQGGLCFDVFPLIKAVFQHLGYKPFLISAGIPSSRTRVTESHVGLVVKDITYPGSVHLVETGTRHPILQPVALDFSSVSQEYHLGLYPVRFFKDGPGIVKMCSPNNDDNGFSKIKFEGEKWKVLITYRLLQHRSTHDCYNVVNYLAKNNNDLPEVRNQLFIFGFSQGLPTSIVGNQFFQYSKNGLNKKKRTLRNDSEIIKTVQEHFPQYSTEKLEEGLTFWNSVRE
;
A
#
# COMPACT_ATOMS: atom_id res chain seq x y z
N MET A 1 -18.23 -10.77 56.82
CA MET A 1 -19.06 -11.88 57.30
C MET A 1 -20.26 -12.04 56.36
N VAL A 2 -20.35 -13.20 55.68
CA VAL A 2 -21.53 -13.97 55.20
C VAL A 2 -22.68 -13.23 54.45
N PRO A 3 -23.34 -13.79 53.39
CA PRO A 3 -23.00 -14.91 52.49
C PRO A 3 -23.29 -14.70 50.97
N LEU A 4 -22.80 -15.69 50.22
CA LEU A 4 -23.29 -16.20 48.93
C LEU A 4 -24.81 -16.49 48.89
N SER A 5 -25.46 -16.25 47.74
CA SER A 5 -26.74 -16.87 47.38
C SER A 5 -26.65 -17.66 46.08
N LYS A 6 -27.04 -18.94 46.16
CA LYS A 6 -27.36 -19.87 45.06
C LYS A 6 -28.83 -19.75 44.62
N LYS A 7 -29.13 -20.33 43.45
CA LYS A 7 -30.43 -20.76 42.83
C LYS A 7 -30.86 -19.89 41.64
N ALA A 8 -31.42 -20.40 40.54
CA ALA A 8 -31.88 -21.72 40.09
C ALA A 8 -31.87 -21.71 38.53
N LEU A 9 -31.45 -22.76 37.83
CA LEU A 9 -32.29 -23.84 37.23
C LEU A 9 -33.61 -23.38 36.58
N GLY A 10 -33.65 -23.44 35.25
CA GLY A 10 -34.85 -23.46 34.41
C GLY A 10 -34.51 -24.14 33.08
N GLY A 11 -34.94 -25.38 32.92
CA GLY A 11 -34.73 -26.19 31.71
C GLY A 11 -35.97 -26.22 30.79
N CYS A 12 -35.81 -27.01 29.72
CA CYS A 12 -36.83 -27.57 28.82
C CYS A 12 -37.38 -26.58 27.75
N ASN A 13 -37.58 -26.89 26.46
CA ASN A 13 -37.62 -28.13 25.68
C ASN A 13 -37.31 -27.86 24.18
N PHE A 14 -36.76 -28.88 23.52
CA PHE A 14 -36.77 -29.13 22.07
C PHE A 14 -38.14 -29.64 21.62
N ILE A 15 -38.67 -29.20 20.46
CA ILE A 15 -39.42 -30.01 19.46
C ILE A 15 -39.23 -29.36 18.05
N PRO A 16 -39.06 -30.12 16.95
CA PRO A 16 -38.62 -29.64 15.63
C PRO A 16 -39.75 -29.48 14.58
N ALA A 17 -39.43 -28.69 13.53
CA ALA A 17 -39.88 -28.67 12.12
C ALA A 17 -41.37 -28.82 11.72
N PRO A 18 -41.76 -28.26 10.57
CA PRO A 18 -41.85 -29.17 9.42
C PRO A 18 -41.34 -28.62 8.08
N LEU A 19 -40.86 -29.56 7.28
CA LEU A 19 -40.69 -29.53 5.82
C LEU A 19 -42.05 -29.44 5.11
N HIS A 20 -42.14 -28.63 4.06
CA HIS A 20 -43.00 -28.73 2.87
C HIS A 20 -42.73 -27.43 2.05
N ASN A 21 -42.73 -27.35 0.73
CA ASN A 21 -42.98 -28.27 -0.36
C ASN A 21 -42.25 -27.71 -1.60
N THR A 22 -41.75 -28.62 -2.42
CA THR A 22 -41.37 -28.39 -3.81
C THR A 22 -42.62 -28.13 -4.66
N GLU A 23 -42.69 -27.01 -5.37
CA GLU A 23 -43.57 -26.87 -6.52
C GLU A 23 -42.87 -26.21 -7.71
N LEU A 24 -43.18 -26.79 -8.88
CA LEU A 24 -42.68 -26.51 -10.21
C LEU A 24 -42.92 -25.06 -10.64
N LEU A 25 -41.90 -24.41 -11.20
CA LEU A 25 -42.09 -23.29 -12.10
C LEU A 25 -41.85 -23.71 -13.54
N ALA A 26 -42.96 -23.73 -14.27
CA ALA A 26 -43.05 -23.95 -15.70
C ALA A 26 -42.32 -22.86 -16.49
N LYS A 27 -41.62 -23.31 -17.53
CA LYS A 27 -40.97 -22.52 -18.57
C LYS A 27 -41.98 -21.60 -19.27
N LYS A 28 -41.64 -20.32 -19.43
CA LYS A 28 -42.09 -19.49 -20.56
C LYS A 28 -40.89 -18.74 -21.17
N PRO A 29 -40.83 -18.62 -22.50
CA PRO A 29 -39.68 -18.06 -23.20
C PRO A 29 -39.71 -16.54 -23.10
N ILE A 30 -38.60 -15.94 -22.66
CA ILE A 30 -38.41 -14.50 -22.76
C ILE A 30 -37.85 -14.19 -24.15
N HIS A 31 -38.63 -13.40 -24.89
CA HIS A 31 -38.22 -12.76 -26.14
C HIS A 31 -36.95 -11.94 -25.91
N LEU A 32 -35.84 -12.38 -26.51
CA LEU A 32 -34.67 -11.55 -26.75
C LEU A 32 -34.93 -10.69 -28.00
N SER A 33 -35.29 -9.42 -27.78
CA SER A 33 -35.23 -8.41 -28.83
C SER A 33 -34.40 -7.21 -28.35
N ARG A 34 -33.28 -7.02 -29.06
CA ARG A 34 -32.57 -5.74 -29.29
C ARG A 34 -32.36 -4.85 -28.06
N ILE A 35 -31.22 -5.03 -27.39
CA ILE A 35 -30.49 -3.91 -26.78
C ILE A 35 -29.07 -3.88 -27.38
N LEU A 36 -28.88 -2.80 -28.14
CA LEU A 36 -27.71 -2.25 -28.80
C LEU A 36 -26.33 -2.70 -28.27
N PHE A 37 -25.63 -3.48 -29.10
CA PHE A 37 -24.17 -3.55 -29.15
C PHE A 37 -23.63 -2.18 -29.58
N LYS A 38 -23.06 -1.39 -28.66
CA LYS A 38 -22.19 -0.26 -29.01
C LYS A 38 -20.86 -0.17 -28.25
N ASP A 39 -20.60 -1.02 -27.25
CA ASP A 39 -19.36 -0.92 -26.44
C ASP A 39 -18.39 -2.12 -26.58
N ALA A 40 -18.51 -2.92 -27.63
CA ALA A 40 -17.69 -4.13 -27.80
C ALA A 40 -16.35 -3.91 -28.56
N PHE A 41 -16.05 -2.70 -29.05
CA PHE A 41 -14.86 -2.47 -29.90
C PHE A 41 -13.69 -1.73 -29.23
N ALA A 42 -13.77 -1.43 -27.93
CA ALA A 42 -12.65 -0.85 -27.17
C ALA A 42 -11.94 -1.84 -26.22
N CYS A 43 -12.35 -3.11 -26.20
CA CYS A 43 -11.87 -4.09 -25.22
C CYS A 43 -10.75 -5.01 -25.74
N SER A 44 -10.54 -5.11 -27.07
CA SER A 44 -9.56 -6.03 -27.64
C SER A 44 -8.11 -5.54 -27.56
N SER A 45 -7.87 -4.22 -27.54
CA SER A 45 -6.52 -3.64 -27.39
C SER A 45 -6.05 -3.56 -25.93
N PHE A 46 -6.95 -3.68 -24.95
CA PHE A 46 -6.60 -3.71 -23.52
C PHE A 46 -6.28 -5.12 -23.01
N TYR A 47 -6.91 -6.16 -23.58
CA TYR A 47 -6.60 -7.55 -23.21
C TYR A 47 -5.24 -8.02 -23.71
N THR A 48 -4.77 -7.51 -24.86
CA THR A 48 -3.47 -7.88 -25.42
C THR A 48 -2.29 -7.42 -24.56
N PHE A 49 -2.45 -6.37 -23.75
CA PHE A 49 -1.40 -5.90 -22.83
C PHE A 49 -1.24 -6.80 -21.58
N PHE A 50 -2.33 -7.48 -21.17
CA PHE A 50 -2.33 -8.33 -19.97
C PHE A 50 -1.71 -9.71 -20.21
N ILE A 51 -1.71 -10.20 -21.46
CA ILE A 51 -1.16 -11.50 -21.83
C ILE A 51 0.37 -11.42 -22.06
N LEU A 52 0.90 -10.27 -22.46
CA LEU A 52 2.33 -10.14 -22.77
C LEU A 52 3.27 -10.18 -21.54
N PHE A 53 2.78 -9.95 -20.33
CA PHE A 53 3.61 -10.01 -19.11
C PHE A 53 3.59 -11.37 -18.40
N ASN A 54 2.64 -12.27 -18.69
CA ASN A 54 2.44 -13.50 -17.93
C ASN A 54 3.03 -14.77 -18.56
N GLN A 55 3.74 -14.70 -19.69
CA GLN A 55 4.21 -15.91 -20.41
C GLN A 55 5.71 -16.01 -20.69
N VAL A 56 6.55 -15.09 -20.21
CA VAL A 56 7.99 -15.29 -20.30
C VAL A 56 8.49 -15.81 -18.96
N GLY A 57 8.56 -17.15 -18.84
CA GLY A 57 9.30 -17.85 -17.78
C GLY A 57 10.80 -17.63 -17.92
N GLY A 58 11.22 -16.37 -17.87
CA GLY A 58 12.61 -15.95 -17.83
C GLY A 58 13.17 -16.21 -16.44
N GLN A 59 14.36 -16.82 -16.39
CA GLN A 59 15.14 -16.99 -15.18
C GLN A 59 15.20 -15.67 -14.38
N ASP A 60 14.98 -15.75 -13.07
CA ASP A 60 15.02 -14.68 -12.04
C ASP A 60 16.41 -14.00 -11.92
N ASN A 61 16.97 -13.49 -13.02
CA ASN A 61 18.38 -13.07 -13.08
C ASN A 61 18.67 -11.66 -12.55
N ALA A 62 17.76 -11.07 -11.77
CA ALA A 62 18.09 -9.91 -10.94
C ALA A 62 17.12 -9.76 -9.76
N GLU A 63 16.96 -10.81 -8.95
CA GLU A 63 16.43 -10.60 -7.60
C GLU A 63 17.37 -9.66 -6.85
N VAL A 64 16.83 -8.67 -6.14
CA VAL A 64 17.69 -7.77 -5.36
C VAL A 64 18.36 -8.56 -4.27
N SER A 65 19.69 -8.70 -4.37
CA SER A 65 20.48 -9.34 -3.33
C SER A 65 20.58 -8.41 -2.13
N VAL A 66 19.68 -8.62 -1.18
CA VAL A 66 19.88 -8.26 0.22
C VAL A 66 20.44 -9.51 0.89
N THR A 67 21.57 -9.40 1.58
CA THR A 67 22.10 -10.51 2.37
C THR A 67 21.44 -10.57 3.74
N LYS A 68 21.56 -11.71 4.44
CA LYS A 68 21.07 -11.84 5.82
C LYS A 68 21.72 -10.81 6.76
N GLU A 69 23.03 -10.59 6.62
CA GLU A 69 23.77 -9.61 7.43
C GLU A 69 23.28 -8.19 7.16
N GLU A 70 23.12 -7.81 5.89
CA GLU A 70 22.56 -6.52 5.49
C GLU A 70 21.16 -6.30 6.06
N ALA A 71 20.28 -7.31 5.99
CA ALA A 71 18.93 -7.24 6.54
C ALA A 71 18.93 -7.03 8.06
N ILE A 72 19.76 -7.79 8.80
CA ILE A 72 19.89 -7.64 10.26
C ILE A 72 20.46 -6.27 10.61
N ASN A 73 21.53 -5.84 9.94
CA ASN A 73 22.18 -4.55 10.16
C ASN A 73 21.21 -3.39 9.90
N PHE A 74 20.45 -3.45 8.79
CA PHE A 74 19.40 -2.47 8.50
C PHE A 74 18.38 -2.37 9.65
N VAL A 75 17.88 -3.50 10.14
CA VAL A 75 16.89 -3.49 11.22
C VAL A 75 17.49 -3.00 12.54
N GLU A 76 18.71 -3.42 12.90
CA GLU A 76 19.33 -3.07 14.17
C GLU A 76 19.90 -1.66 14.22
N LYS A 77 20.56 -1.22 13.14
CA LYS A 77 21.32 0.04 13.12
C LYS A 77 20.55 1.17 12.46
N VAL A 78 19.74 0.86 11.44
CA VAL A 78 18.98 1.89 10.70
C VAL A 78 17.58 2.07 11.29
N LEU A 79 16.91 0.99 11.68
CA LEU A 79 15.58 1.05 12.31
C LEU A 79 15.61 1.02 13.84
N GLU A 80 16.79 0.79 14.43
CA GLU A 80 17.02 0.75 15.88
C GLU A 80 16.17 -0.31 16.60
N LEU A 81 16.03 -1.49 15.99
CA LEU A 81 15.31 -2.63 16.55
C LEU A 81 16.29 -3.75 16.90
N HIS A 82 16.53 -3.95 18.20
CA HIS A 82 17.55 -4.87 18.69
C HIS A 82 17.17 -6.35 18.57
N ASN A 83 18.16 -7.21 18.29
CA ASN A 83 18.04 -8.67 18.29
C ASN A 83 16.86 -9.19 17.42
N PRO A 84 16.75 -8.76 16.15
CA PRO A 84 15.53 -8.95 15.37
C PRO A 84 15.18 -10.43 15.16
N ILE A 85 16.18 -11.31 15.01
CA ILE A 85 15.95 -12.76 14.85
C ILE A 85 15.29 -13.40 16.08
N ALA A 86 15.78 -13.04 17.28
CA ALA A 86 15.20 -13.53 18.52
C ALA A 86 13.80 -12.94 18.75
N ALA A 87 13.60 -11.66 18.41
CA ALA A 87 12.33 -10.97 18.56
C ALA A 87 11.23 -11.57 17.67
N VAL A 88 11.52 -11.86 16.39
CA VAL A 88 10.60 -12.55 15.47
C VAL A 88 10.16 -13.90 16.04
N THR A 89 11.10 -14.66 16.62
CA THR A 89 10.80 -15.99 17.17
C THR A 89 9.95 -15.91 18.44
N LYS A 90 10.22 -14.92 19.29
CA LYS A 90 9.55 -14.77 20.60
C LYS A 90 8.12 -14.22 20.48
N ASN A 91 7.93 -13.15 19.71
CA ASN A 91 6.62 -12.53 19.49
C ASN A 91 6.52 -11.94 18.07
N PRO A 92 6.20 -12.77 17.06
CA PRO A 92 6.25 -12.36 15.66
C PRO A 92 5.28 -11.21 15.32
N LEU A 93 4.09 -11.19 15.90
CA LEU A 93 3.14 -10.10 15.62
C LEU A 93 3.58 -8.77 16.23
N GLU A 94 3.97 -8.78 17.51
CA GLU A 94 4.43 -7.57 18.20
C GLU A 94 5.68 -7.00 17.52
N PHE A 95 6.63 -7.85 17.14
CA PHE A 95 7.81 -7.40 16.41
C PHE A 95 7.46 -6.88 15.01
N LEU A 96 6.52 -7.51 14.28
CA LEU A 96 6.06 -7.01 12.98
C LEU A 96 5.39 -5.63 13.09
N GLN A 97 4.63 -5.38 14.17
CA GLN A 97 4.02 -4.08 14.45
C GLN A 97 5.07 -2.99 14.65
N GLU A 98 6.06 -3.25 15.51
CA GLU A 98 7.16 -2.30 15.74
C GLU A 98 8.02 -2.09 14.49
N LEU A 99 8.31 -3.16 13.74
CA LEU A 99 9.04 -3.09 12.48
C LEU A 99 8.31 -2.26 11.43
N HIS A 100 7.00 -2.49 11.24
CA HIS A 100 6.15 -1.70 10.34
C HIS A 100 6.20 -0.22 10.72
N LYS A 101 5.98 0.09 11.99
CA LYS A 101 6.03 1.46 12.51
C LYS A 101 7.41 2.08 12.26
N LYS A 102 8.49 1.46 12.69
CA LYS A 102 9.86 1.98 12.52
C LYS A 102 10.23 2.20 11.06
N LEU A 103 9.89 1.26 10.17
CA LEU A 103 10.05 1.45 8.72
C LEU A 103 9.39 2.74 8.26
N ARG A 104 8.14 2.97 8.67
CA ARG A 104 7.40 4.12 8.19
C ARG A 104 7.88 5.46 8.76
N TYR A 105 8.33 5.47 10.00
CA TYR A 105 8.89 6.67 10.63
C TYR A 105 10.26 7.03 10.06
N SER A 106 11.03 6.04 9.61
CA SER A 106 12.40 6.24 9.12
C SER A 106 12.47 6.44 7.61
N VAL A 107 11.63 5.73 6.84
CA VAL A 107 11.68 5.70 5.38
C VAL A 107 10.53 6.52 4.79
N PRO A 108 10.81 7.65 4.12
CA PRO A 108 9.80 8.45 3.45
C PRO A 108 9.31 7.80 2.15
N PHE A 109 8.06 8.06 1.80
CA PHE A 109 7.52 7.78 0.47
C PHE A 109 7.81 8.98 -0.43
N THR A 110 8.61 8.79 -1.47
CA THR A 110 9.09 9.90 -2.32
C THR A 110 9.27 9.48 -3.77
N ASN A 111 9.15 10.43 -4.68
CA ASN A 111 9.57 10.27 -6.06
C ASN A 111 10.93 10.95 -6.36
N LEU A 112 11.68 11.42 -5.36
CA LEU A 112 12.92 12.17 -5.60
C LEU A 112 13.94 11.38 -6.45
N SER A 113 14.02 10.05 -6.29
CA SER A 113 14.89 9.22 -7.13
C SER A 113 14.48 9.21 -8.60
N TYR A 114 13.22 9.55 -8.92
CA TYR A 114 12.66 9.62 -10.28
C TYR A 114 12.61 11.03 -10.83
N ALA A 115 12.67 12.03 -9.96
CA ALA A 115 12.73 13.44 -10.34
C ALA A 115 14.14 13.81 -10.82
N THR A 116 14.85 12.92 -11.53
CA THR A 116 16.22 13.18 -12.00
C THR A 116 16.42 12.55 -13.38
N LYS A 117 17.30 13.11 -14.21
CA LYS A 117 17.55 12.59 -15.56
C LYS A 117 18.06 11.13 -15.52
N ALA A 118 18.93 10.81 -14.57
CA ALA A 118 19.41 9.45 -14.34
C ALA A 118 18.31 8.50 -13.86
N GLY A 119 17.42 8.99 -12.98
CA GLY A 119 16.27 8.24 -12.46
C GLY A 119 15.25 7.78 -13.50
N LEU A 120 15.27 8.38 -14.70
CA LEU A 120 14.41 8.00 -15.82
C LEU A 120 15.00 6.91 -16.70
N GLN A 121 16.32 6.73 -16.71
CA GLN A 121 16.98 5.90 -17.72
C GLN A 121 17.00 4.43 -17.34
N THR A 122 17.19 4.10 -16.06
CA THR A 122 17.24 2.70 -15.58
C THR A 122 16.97 2.61 -14.09
N VAL A 123 16.21 1.60 -13.68
CA VAL A 123 16.08 1.19 -12.28
C VAL A 123 17.19 0.19 -11.95
N ASP A 124 18.31 0.67 -11.40
CA ASP A 124 19.32 -0.23 -10.83
C ASP A 124 18.85 -0.73 -9.45
N PRO A 125 18.58 -2.04 -9.29
CA PRO A 125 18.13 -2.57 -8.00
C PRO A 125 19.14 -2.36 -6.86
N LYS A 126 20.45 -2.31 -7.17
CA LYS A 126 21.49 -2.03 -6.18
C LYS A 126 21.36 -0.59 -5.67
N GLN A 127 21.20 0.38 -6.58
CA GLN A 127 20.94 1.75 -6.20
C GLN A 127 19.68 1.88 -5.34
N LYS A 128 18.59 1.16 -5.66
CA LYS A 128 17.36 1.18 -4.85
C LYS A 128 17.58 0.61 -3.45
N LYS A 129 18.37 -0.46 -3.31
CA LYS A 129 18.79 -0.99 -2.00
C LYS A 129 19.52 0.08 -1.19
N ASP A 130 20.52 0.72 -1.79
CA ASP A 130 21.32 1.75 -1.13
C ASP A 130 20.46 2.94 -0.68
N LEU A 131 19.51 3.38 -1.50
CA LEU A 131 18.55 4.45 -1.15
C LEU A 131 17.68 4.06 0.05
N LEU A 132 17.14 2.84 0.07
CA LEU A 132 16.35 2.36 1.21
C LEU A 132 17.20 2.32 2.50
N PHE A 133 18.41 1.79 2.41
CA PHE A 133 19.30 1.61 3.56
C PHE A 133 19.81 2.96 4.11
N ARG A 134 19.89 3.97 3.25
CA ARG A 134 20.14 5.37 3.64
C ARG A 134 18.88 6.14 4.05
N GLN A 135 17.76 5.45 4.28
CA GLN A 135 16.48 6.04 4.67
C GLN A 135 15.94 7.09 3.68
N GLN A 136 16.37 7.07 2.41
CA GLN A 136 15.91 8.00 1.37
C GLN A 136 14.60 7.55 0.72
N GLY A 137 14.21 6.29 0.91
CA GLY A 137 12.93 5.75 0.50
C GLY A 137 12.72 5.67 -1.01
N GLY A 138 11.46 5.78 -1.43
CA GLY A 138 11.07 5.60 -2.83
C GLY A 138 9.56 5.42 -2.99
N LEU A 139 9.15 4.91 -4.15
CA LEU A 139 7.77 4.53 -4.42
C LEU A 139 7.48 3.11 -3.90
N CYS A 140 6.21 2.68 -3.94
CA CYS A 140 5.80 1.36 -3.46
C CYS A 140 6.57 0.22 -4.15
N PHE A 141 6.82 0.35 -5.45
CA PHE A 141 7.59 -0.62 -6.24
C PHE A 141 9.10 -0.62 -5.95
N ASP A 142 9.65 0.42 -5.33
CA ASP A 142 11.05 0.40 -4.85
C ASP A 142 11.14 -0.26 -3.48
N VAL A 143 10.24 0.16 -2.60
CA VAL A 143 10.33 -0.10 -1.17
C VAL A 143 9.90 -1.53 -0.84
N PHE A 144 8.80 -2.01 -1.41
CA PHE A 144 8.24 -3.31 -1.02
C PHE A 144 9.08 -4.52 -1.44
N PRO A 145 9.70 -4.59 -2.63
CA PRO A 145 10.58 -5.72 -2.96
C PRO A 145 11.76 -5.86 -2.01
N LEU A 146 12.35 -4.74 -1.59
CA LEU A 146 13.45 -4.71 -0.63
C LEU A 146 13.00 -5.08 0.78
N ILE A 147 11.87 -4.53 1.25
CA ILE A 147 11.30 -4.91 2.55
C ILE A 147 10.92 -6.38 2.59
N LYS A 148 10.38 -6.94 1.49
CA LYS A 148 10.14 -8.38 1.35
C LYS A 148 11.44 -9.16 1.62
N ALA A 149 12.54 -8.81 0.95
CA ALA A 149 13.82 -9.50 1.12
C ALA A 149 14.33 -9.39 2.58
N VAL A 150 14.23 -8.21 3.20
CA VAL A 150 14.56 -8.03 4.63
C VAL A 150 13.70 -8.97 5.48
N PHE A 151 12.38 -8.99 5.30
CA PHE A 151 11.46 -9.82 6.08
C PHE A 151 11.75 -11.32 5.92
N GLN A 152 12.12 -11.78 4.72
CA GLN A 152 12.53 -13.17 4.49
C GLN A 152 13.75 -13.54 5.34
N HIS A 153 14.77 -12.67 5.38
CA HIS A 153 15.98 -12.91 6.18
C HIS A 153 15.75 -12.86 7.69
N LEU A 154 14.70 -12.19 8.13
CA LEU A 154 14.26 -12.18 9.53
C LEU A 154 13.48 -13.43 9.95
N GLY A 155 13.06 -14.28 8.99
CA GLY A 155 12.30 -15.50 9.24
C GLY A 155 10.80 -15.40 9.00
N TYR A 156 10.31 -14.28 8.48
CA TYR A 156 8.91 -14.15 8.04
C TYR A 156 8.67 -14.84 6.69
N LYS A 157 7.39 -15.01 6.34
CA LYS A 157 6.92 -15.52 5.04
C LYS A 157 6.22 -14.42 4.21
N PRO A 158 6.95 -13.41 3.72
CA PRO A 158 6.38 -12.32 2.95
C PRO A 158 6.18 -12.68 1.48
N PHE A 159 5.19 -12.05 0.84
CA PHE A 159 4.99 -12.07 -0.61
C PHE A 159 4.38 -10.75 -1.07
N LEU A 160 4.63 -10.40 -2.33
CA LEU A 160 4.07 -9.20 -2.96
C LEU A 160 2.76 -9.55 -3.66
N ILE A 161 1.83 -8.60 -3.68
CA ILE A 161 0.53 -8.72 -4.35
C ILE A 161 0.25 -7.54 -5.27
N SER A 162 -0.48 -7.78 -6.35
CA SER A 162 -1.02 -6.70 -7.17
C SER A 162 -2.01 -5.83 -6.38
N ALA A 163 -1.92 -4.51 -6.55
CA ALA A 163 -2.91 -3.59 -6.02
C ALA A 163 -3.18 -2.43 -6.99
N GLY A 164 -4.42 -1.98 -7.07
CA GLY A 164 -4.83 -0.88 -7.95
C GLY A 164 -5.29 0.33 -7.16
N ILE A 165 -4.82 1.51 -7.56
CA ILE A 165 -5.41 2.79 -7.16
C ILE A 165 -6.58 3.09 -8.13
N PRO A 166 -7.69 3.72 -7.69
CA PRO A 166 -8.81 4.07 -8.57
C PRO A 166 -8.37 4.77 -9.86
N SER A 167 -9.04 4.44 -10.97
CA SER A 167 -8.71 4.94 -12.32
C SER A 167 -8.79 6.45 -12.46
N SER A 168 -9.55 7.12 -11.59
CA SER A 168 -9.59 8.57 -11.49
C SER A 168 -8.24 9.20 -11.08
N ARG A 169 -7.28 8.40 -10.59
CA ARG A 169 -5.94 8.85 -10.21
C ARG A 169 -4.84 8.38 -11.17
N THR A 170 -5.07 7.30 -11.91
CA THR A 170 -4.07 6.72 -12.81
C THR A 170 -4.74 5.84 -13.86
N ARG A 171 -4.17 5.85 -15.07
CA ARG A 171 -4.62 4.99 -16.17
C ARG A 171 -4.00 3.59 -16.09
N VAL A 172 -3.00 3.41 -15.23
CA VAL A 172 -2.29 2.14 -15.06
C VAL A 172 -3.10 1.23 -14.15
N THR A 173 -3.52 0.09 -14.69
CA THR A 173 -4.04 -1.01 -13.88
C THR A 173 -2.93 -1.54 -12.99
N GLU A 174 -3.27 -1.83 -11.73
CA GLU A 174 -2.29 -2.39 -10.78
C GLU A 174 -1.08 -1.47 -10.52
N SER A 175 -1.37 -0.18 -10.46
CA SER A 175 -0.46 0.93 -10.16
C SER A 175 0.10 0.96 -8.73
N HIS A 176 -0.17 -0.07 -7.93
CA HIS A 176 0.33 -0.25 -6.58
C HIS A 176 0.77 -1.69 -6.36
N VAL A 177 1.64 -1.90 -5.37
CA VAL A 177 2.02 -3.23 -4.89
C VAL A 177 1.82 -3.26 -3.39
N GLY A 178 1.21 -4.33 -2.90
CA GLY A 178 1.07 -4.58 -1.46
C GLY A 178 2.10 -5.62 -1.00
N LEU A 179 2.49 -5.53 0.27
CA LEU A 179 3.29 -6.56 0.94
C LEU A 179 2.42 -7.30 1.94
N VAL A 180 2.44 -8.63 1.89
CA VAL A 180 1.66 -9.48 2.79
C VAL A 180 2.58 -10.47 3.48
N VAL A 181 2.33 -10.73 4.77
CA VAL A 181 3.06 -11.73 5.55
C VAL A 181 2.11 -12.83 6.02
N LYS A 182 2.51 -14.10 5.84
CA LYS A 182 1.74 -15.27 6.28
C LYS A 182 2.23 -15.82 7.62
N ASP A 183 1.36 -16.60 8.25
CA ASP A 183 1.66 -17.46 9.41
C ASP A 183 2.21 -16.69 10.62
N ILE A 184 1.67 -15.50 10.88
CA ILE A 184 2.11 -14.64 11.98
C ILE A 184 1.44 -15.00 13.31
N THR A 185 0.11 -15.12 13.31
CA THR A 185 -0.68 -15.39 14.54
C THR A 185 -1.03 -16.87 14.66
N TYR A 186 -1.33 -17.51 13.54
CA TYR A 186 -1.58 -18.95 13.41
C TYR A 186 -1.28 -19.41 11.97
N PRO A 187 -1.07 -20.70 11.71
CA PRO A 187 -0.87 -21.22 10.36
C PRO A 187 -2.05 -20.85 9.44
N GLY A 188 -1.76 -20.21 8.31
CA GLY A 188 -2.74 -19.69 7.37
C GLY A 188 -3.18 -18.25 7.61
N SER A 189 -2.81 -17.62 8.75
CA SER A 189 -3.08 -16.20 8.99
C SER A 189 -2.37 -15.32 7.95
N VAL A 190 -2.99 -14.19 7.60
CA VAL A 190 -2.50 -13.28 6.55
C VAL A 190 -2.59 -11.84 7.04
N HIS A 191 -1.48 -11.11 6.96
CA HIS A 191 -1.40 -9.71 7.40
C HIS A 191 -0.87 -8.83 6.27
N LEU A 192 -1.61 -7.78 5.91
CA LEU A 192 -1.14 -6.75 4.99
C LEU A 192 -0.22 -5.75 5.73
N VAL A 193 0.93 -5.47 5.16
CA VAL A 193 1.93 -4.51 5.65
C VAL A 193 2.02 -3.37 4.65
N GLU A 194 1.38 -2.25 4.96
CA GLU A 194 1.25 -1.09 4.05
C GLU A 194 2.13 0.09 4.49
N THR A 195 3.45 -0.03 4.25
CA THR A 195 4.44 1.01 4.53
C THR A 195 4.73 1.94 3.34
N GLY A 196 4.28 1.57 2.15
CA GLY A 196 4.71 2.13 0.86
C GLY A 196 3.74 3.13 0.25
N THR A 197 2.98 3.86 1.06
CA THR A 197 1.96 4.83 0.61
C THR A 197 2.17 6.21 1.23
N ARG A 198 1.56 7.23 0.61
CA ARG A 198 1.61 8.64 1.06
C ARG A 198 1.16 8.78 2.51
N HIS A 199 0.04 8.16 2.83
CA HIS A 199 -0.52 8.09 4.16
C HIS A 199 -0.54 6.61 4.53
N PRO A 200 0.35 6.15 5.42
CA PRO A 200 0.45 4.75 5.79
C PRO A 200 -0.60 4.39 6.84
N ILE A 201 -0.85 3.09 6.99
CA ILE A 201 -1.39 2.56 8.23
C ILE A 201 -0.19 2.21 9.10
N LEU A 202 -0.20 2.54 10.39
CA LEU A 202 0.97 2.32 11.26
C LEU A 202 0.99 0.96 11.95
N GLN A 203 0.18 0.01 11.47
CA GLN A 203 0.11 -1.35 11.98
C GLN A 203 -0.25 -2.34 10.86
N PRO A 204 0.22 -3.59 10.93
CA PRO A 204 -0.23 -4.66 10.04
C PRO A 204 -1.75 -4.86 10.15
N VAL A 205 -2.39 -5.13 9.02
CA VAL A 205 -3.83 -5.34 8.93
C VAL A 205 -4.09 -6.84 8.80
N ALA A 206 -4.70 -7.45 9.81
CA ALA A 206 -5.14 -8.84 9.73
C ALA A 206 -6.26 -8.97 8.67
N LEU A 207 -6.14 -9.94 7.77
CA LEU A 207 -7.06 -10.15 6.63
C LEU A 207 -8.06 -11.31 6.84
N ASP A 208 -8.15 -11.82 8.07
CA ASP A 208 -9.00 -12.93 8.49
C ASP A 208 -10.41 -12.49 8.95
N PHE A 209 -10.80 -11.23 8.70
CA PHE A 209 -12.16 -10.74 8.93
C PHE A 209 -13.18 -11.30 7.93
N SER A 210 -14.47 -11.38 8.29
CA SER A 210 -15.51 -12.02 7.45
C SER A 210 -15.89 -11.18 6.22
N SER A 211 -16.28 -9.93 6.42
CA SER A 211 -16.73 -9.01 5.36
C SER A 211 -16.04 -7.65 5.45
N VAL A 212 -16.00 -7.08 6.65
CA VAL A 212 -15.36 -5.79 6.97
C VAL A 212 -14.35 -5.97 8.10
N SER A 213 -13.22 -5.31 8.00
CA SER A 213 -12.23 -5.28 9.09
C SER A 213 -12.69 -4.39 10.24
N GLN A 214 -11.99 -4.47 11.37
CA GLN A 214 -11.98 -3.36 12.32
C GLN A 214 -11.51 -2.05 11.65
N GLU A 215 -11.75 -0.94 12.33
CA GLU A 215 -11.28 0.37 11.87
C GLU A 215 -9.78 0.53 12.11
N TYR A 216 -9.10 1.12 11.12
CA TYR A 216 -7.70 1.52 11.16
C TYR A 216 -7.61 3.02 10.89
N HIS A 217 -6.44 3.61 11.11
CA HIS A 217 -6.22 5.02 10.82
C HIS A 217 -5.11 5.24 9.80
N LEU A 218 -5.43 6.04 8.79
CA LEU A 218 -4.53 6.55 7.77
C LEU A 218 -4.16 8.00 8.11
N GLY A 219 -3.25 8.18 9.06
CA GLY A 219 -3.12 9.45 9.78
C GLY A 219 -4.37 9.70 10.62
N LEU A 220 -5.29 10.55 10.16
CA LEU A 220 -6.58 10.78 10.83
C LEU A 220 -7.78 10.17 10.16
N TYR A 221 -7.64 9.80 8.90
CA TYR A 221 -8.77 9.30 8.16
C TYR A 221 -9.04 7.89 8.66
N PRO A 222 -10.21 7.61 9.25
CA PRO A 222 -10.59 6.26 9.54
C PRO A 222 -10.67 5.50 8.21
N VAL A 223 -10.14 4.29 8.20
CA VAL A 223 -10.20 3.40 7.04
C VAL A 223 -10.63 2.02 7.48
N ARG A 224 -11.39 1.36 6.62
CA ARG A 224 -11.78 -0.04 6.79
C ARG A 224 -11.45 -0.82 5.53
N PHE A 225 -11.27 -2.11 5.69
CA PHE A 225 -11.02 -3.05 4.61
C PHE A 225 -12.28 -3.86 4.35
N PHE A 226 -12.66 -4.00 3.09
CA PHE A 226 -13.86 -4.69 2.65
C PHE A 226 -13.47 -5.85 1.74
N LYS A 227 -13.99 -7.06 2.00
CA LYS A 227 -13.87 -8.18 1.06
C LYS A 227 -14.87 -8.00 -0.07
N ASP A 228 -14.39 -8.07 -1.31
CA ASP A 228 -15.17 -7.85 -2.53
C ASP A 228 -15.07 -9.07 -3.47
N GLY A 229 -15.16 -10.26 -2.88
CA GLY A 229 -15.01 -11.54 -3.58
C GLY A 229 -13.70 -12.27 -3.26
N PRO A 230 -13.47 -13.45 -3.88
CA PRO A 230 -12.33 -14.29 -3.60
C PRO A 230 -11.00 -13.56 -3.81
N GLY A 231 -10.26 -13.34 -2.71
CA GLY A 231 -8.95 -12.70 -2.75
C GLY A 231 -8.96 -11.21 -3.09
N ILE A 232 -10.10 -10.54 -3.12
CA ILE A 232 -10.18 -9.09 -3.36
C ILE A 232 -10.48 -8.37 -2.06
N VAL A 233 -9.59 -7.44 -1.70
CA VAL A 233 -9.75 -6.60 -0.50
C VAL A 233 -9.64 -5.14 -0.92
N LYS A 234 -10.61 -4.32 -0.53
CA LYS A 234 -10.63 -2.88 -0.80
C LYS A 234 -10.38 -2.11 0.48
N MET A 235 -9.34 -1.27 0.50
CA MET A 235 -9.18 -0.25 1.54
C MET A 235 -10.06 0.93 1.19
N CYS A 236 -10.91 1.35 2.12
CA CYS A 236 -11.83 2.46 1.90
C CYS A 236 -11.80 3.44 3.07
N SER A 237 -12.09 4.71 2.78
CA SER A 237 -12.35 5.75 3.78
C SER A 237 -13.81 6.20 3.71
N PRO A 238 -14.38 6.80 4.78
CA PRO A 238 -15.66 7.46 4.68
C PRO A 238 -15.65 8.49 3.57
N ASN A 239 -16.75 8.56 2.83
CA ASN A 239 -16.91 9.48 1.72
C ASN A 239 -17.90 10.58 2.08
N ASN A 240 -17.40 11.78 2.31
CA ASN A 240 -18.25 12.94 2.57
C ASN A 240 -18.75 13.59 1.27
N ASP A 241 -18.16 13.26 0.11
CA ASP A 241 -18.42 13.96 -1.15
C ASP A 241 -18.95 13.03 -2.24
N ASP A 242 -19.84 13.50 -3.11
CA ASP A 242 -20.42 12.65 -4.15
C ASP A 242 -19.57 12.47 -5.42
N ASN A 243 -18.28 12.86 -5.37
CA ASN A 243 -17.33 13.09 -6.48
C ASN A 243 -16.93 11.88 -7.38
N GLY A 244 -17.85 11.01 -7.79
CA GLY A 244 -17.65 10.04 -8.89
C GLY A 244 -16.64 8.91 -8.64
N PHE A 245 -16.02 8.81 -7.46
CA PHE A 245 -15.14 7.69 -7.11
C PHE A 245 -15.93 6.38 -6.97
N SER A 246 -15.28 5.23 -7.16
CA SER A 246 -15.85 3.92 -6.84
C SER A 246 -16.27 3.87 -5.37
N LYS A 247 -17.53 3.51 -5.12
CA LYS A 247 -18.14 3.53 -3.78
C LYS A 247 -18.56 2.12 -3.36
N ILE A 248 -18.41 1.83 -2.08
CA ILE A 248 -19.06 0.71 -1.41
C ILE A 248 -20.15 1.31 -0.50
N LYS A 249 -21.32 0.67 -0.44
CA LYS A 249 -22.34 0.99 0.56
C LYS A 249 -22.26 -0.03 1.68
N PHE A 250 -22.08 0.43 2.91
CA PHE A 250 -22.05 -0.43 4.10
C PHE A 250 -22.77 0.31 5.23
N GLU A 251 -23.76 -0.34 5.85
CA GLU A 251 -24.55 0.25 6.96
C GLU A 251 -25.17 1.62 6.61
N GLY A 252 -25.58 1.80 5.35
CA GLY A 252 -26.15 3.08 4.86
C GLY A 252 -25.12 4.15 4.52
N GLU A 253 -23.85 3.97 4.91
CA GLU A 253 -22.76 4.90 4.62
C GLU A 253 -22.09 4.60 3.27
N LYS A 254 -21.60 5.67 2.62
CA LYS A 254 -20.81 5.57 1.40
C LYS A 254 -19.33 5.57 1.77
N TRP A 255 -18.62 4.53 1.33
CA TRP A 255 -17.18 4.37 1.52
C TRP A 255 -16.47 4.54 0.18
N LYS A 256 -15.48 5.44 0.13
CA LYS A 256 -14.65 5.70 -1.05
C LYS A 256 -13.52 4.68 -1.10
N VAL A 257 -13.40 3.96 -2.21
CA VAL A 257 -12.28 3.03 -2.43
C VAL A 257 -10.99 3.83 -2.63
N LEU A 258 -9.97 3.52 -1.83
CA LEU A 258 -8.64 4.11 -1.93
C LEU A 258 -7.66 3.20 -2.68
N ILE A 259 -7.66 1.90 -2.35
CA ILE A 259 -6.80 0.88 -2.95
C ILE A 259 -7.58 -0.44 -3.03
N THR A 260 -7.43 -1.17 -4.13
CA THR A 260 -7.94 -2.54 -4.30
C THR A 260 -6.77 -3.52 -4.35
N TYR A 261 -6.64 -4.38 -3.36
CA TYR A 261 -5.64 -5.44 -3.25
C TYR A 261 -6.15 -6.75 -3.83
N ARG A 262 -5.29 -7.47 -4.56
CA ARG A 262 -5.58 -8.77 -5.18
C ARG A 262 -4.69 -9.86 -4.57
N LEU A 263 -5.15 -10.45 -3.47
CA LEU A 263 -4.40 -11.40 -2.64
C LEU A 263 -3.97 -12.68 -3.38
N LEU A 264 -4.70 -13.06 -4.43
CA LEU A 264 -4.40 -14.25 -5.24
C LEU A 264 -3.45 -13.97 -6.41
N GLN A 265 -3.15 -12.69 -6.69
CA GLN A 265 -2.24 -12.28 -7.75
C GLN A 265 -0.92 -11.88 -7.14
N HIS A 266 -0.05 -12.87 -6.98
CA HIS A 266 1.31 -12.64 -6.49
C HIS A 266 2.11 -11.87 -7.53
N ARG A 267 3.02 -11.01 -7.07
CA ARG A 267 3.98 -10.31 -7.92
C ARG A 267 5.40 -10.75 -7.62
N SER A 268 6.22 -10.85 -8.66
CA SER A 268 7.66 -10.96 -8.49
C SER A 268 8.29 -9.57 -8.27
N THR A 269 9.52 -9.57 -7.77
CA THR A 269 10.36 -8.35 -7.74
C THR A 269 10.59 -7.81 -9.15
N HIS A 270 10.78 -8.72 -10.13
CA HIS A 270 10.96 -8.37 -11.53
C HIS A 270 9.74 -7.61 -12.10
N ASP A 271 8.53 -8.08 -11.81
CA ASP A 271 7.29 -7.40 -12.25
C ASP A 271 7.18 -6.00 -11.68
N CYS A 272 7.61 -5.80 -10.43
CA CYS A 272 7.62 -4.48 -9.80
C CYS A 272 8.53 -3.52 -10.57
N TYR A 273 9.75 -3.95 -10.89
CA TYR A 273 10.68 -3.13 -11.67
C TYR A 273 10.24 -2.92 -13.12
N ASN A 274 9.56 -3.88 -13.74
CA ASN A 274 8.97 -3.69 -15.06
C ASN A 274 7.90 -2.59 -15.05
N VAL A 275 7.02 -2.55 -14.04
CA VAL A 275 6.05 -1.46 -13.89
C VAL A 275 6.76 -0.13 -13.68
N VAL A 276 7.80 -0.08 -12.84
CA VAL A 276 8.56 1.16 -12.64
C VAL A 276 9.21 1.64 -13.94
N ASN A 277 9.88 0.74 -14.67
CA ASN A 277 10.50 1.06 -15.96
C ASN A 277 9.48 1.56 -16.97
N TYR A 278 8.28 0.98 -16.98
CA TYR A 278 7.17 1.45 -17.79
C TYR A 278 6.74 2.87 -17.40
N LEU A 279 6.52 3.14 -16.10
CA LEU A 279 6.14 4.46 -15.59
C LEU A 279 7.25 5.51 -15.85
N ALA A 280 8.51 5.09 -15.77
CA ALA A 280 9.69 5.88 -16.10
C ALA A 280 9.87 6.14 -17.60
N LYS A 281 9.05 5.54 -18.48
CA LYS A 281 8.97 5.87 -19.91
C LYS A 281 7.66 6.54 -20.34
N ASN A 282 6.57 6.34 -19.59
CA ASN A 282 5.22 6.78 -19.97
C ASN A 282 4.67 7.85 -19.00
N ASN A 283 5.09 9.11 -19.20
CA ASN A 283 4.83 10.23 -18.27
C ASN A 283 3.35 10.49 -18.02
N ASN A 284 2.50 10.25 -19.03
CA ASN A 284 1.08 10.58 -18.99
C ASN A 284 0.24 9.60 -18.16
N ASP A 285 0.80 8.43 -17.83
CA ASP A 285 0.04 7.37 -17.17
C ASP A 285 0.03 7.50 -15.64
N LEU A 286 1.01 8.23 -15.09
CA LEU A 286 1.10 8.57 -13.68
C LEU A 286 1.70 9.97 -13.48
N PRO A 287 0.97 11.04 -13.86
CA PRO A 287 1.48 12.41 -13.86
C PRO A 287 1.95 12.87 -12.47
N GLU A 288 1.34 12.35 -11.41
CA GLU A 288 1.74 12.67 -10.03
C GLU A 288 3.20 12.28 -9.72
N VAL A 289 3.74 11.22 -10.35
CA VAL A 289 5.13 10.78 -10.12
C VAL A 289 6.15 11.64 -10.87
N ARG A 290 5.75 12.39 -11.90
CA ARG A 290 6.68 13.20 -12.71
C ARG A 290 6.52 14.69 -12.53
N ASN A 291 5.28 15.17 -12.53
CA ASN A 291 4.98 16.59 -12.64
C ASN A 291 5.06 17.30 -11.27
N GLN A 292 5.35 16.54 -10.22
CA GLN A 292 5.32 17.02 -8.86
C GLN A 292 6.43 16.34 -8.06
N LEU A 293 7.40 17.12 -7.57
CA LEU A 293 8.30 16.65 -6.52
C LEU A 293 7.48 16.38 -5.25
N PHE A 294 7.65 15.22 -4.62
CA PHE A 294 7.04 14.95 -3.33
C PHE A 294 7.89 14.11 -2.38
N ILE A 295 7.72 14.38 -1.09
CA ILE A 295 8.27 13.60 0.01
C ILE A 295 7.16 13.51 1.07
N PHE A 296 6.79 12.29 1.47
CA PHE A 296 5.79 12.01 2.50
C PHE A 296 6.43 11.14 3.59
N GLY A 297 6.59 11.68 4.79
CA GLY A 297 7.28 10.99 5.86
C GLY A 297 6.82 11.41 7.24
N PHE A 298 7.63 11.06 8.23
CA PHE A 298 7.51 11.57 9.58
C PHE A 298 8.74 12.41 9.90
N SER A 299 8.52 13.57 10.52
CA SER A 299 9.59 14.42 11.01
C SER A 299 9.27 14.76 12.45
N GLN A 300 10.19 14.48 13.38
CA GLN A 300 9.97 14.63 14.83
C GLN A 300 8.71 13.87 15.30
N GLY A 301 8.44 12.72 14.67
CA GLY A 301 7.27 11.89 14.93
C GLY A 301 5.93 12.42 14.40
N LEU A 302 5.93 13.51 13.64
CA LEU A 302 4.74 14.13 13.05
C LEU A 302 4.63 13.82 11.55
N PRO A 303 3.45 13.48 11.02
CA PRO A 303 3.23 13.34 9.59
C PRO A 303 3.60 14.64 8.88
N THR A 304 4.55 14.55 7.95
CA THR A 304 5.15 15.70 7.27
C THR A 304 5.18 15.41 5.76
N SER A 305 4.76 16.38 4.96
CA SER A 305 4.86 16.27 3.51
C SER A 305 5.34 17.57 2.87
N ILE A 306 6.15 17.39 1.83
CA ILE A 306 6.61 18.46 0.94
C ILE A 306 6.16 18.05 -0.46
N VAL A 307 5.39 18.92 -1.12
CA VAL A 307 4.73 18.63 -2.39
C VAL A 307 4.88 19.85 -3.29
N GLY A 308 5.79 19.78 -4.27
CA GLY A 308 6.26 20.93 -5.02
C GLY A 308 6.77 22.01 -4.08
N ASN A 309 6.14 23.19 -4.13
CA ASN A 309 6.46 24.31 -3.25
C ASN A 309 5.57 24.39 -1.99
N GLN A 310 4.82 23.34 -1.67
CA GLN A 310 3.94 23.33 -0.50
C GLN A 310 4.50 22.45 0.61
N PHE A 311 4.60 23.00 1.80
CA PHE A 311 4.94 22.27 3.03
C PHE A 311 3.68 22.05 3.87
N PHE A 312 3.52 20.83 4.39
CA PHE A 312 2.48 20.46 5.33
C PHE A 312 3.09 19.65 6.49
N GLN A 313 2.69 19.99 7.72
CA GLN A 313 2.95 19.15 8.88
C GLN A 313 1.69 19.07 9.73
N TYR A 314 1.33 17.84 10.09
CA TYR A 314 0.14 17.53 10.86
C TYR A 314 0.52 17.31 12.30
N SER A 315 -0.30 17.81 13.22
CA SER A 315 -0.21 17.49 14.65
C SER A 315 -0.39 15.99 14.91
N LYS A 316 -0.09 15.52 16.13
CA LYS A 316 -0.26 14.09 16.51
C LYS A 316 -1.70 13.61 16.37
N ASN A 317 -2.66 14.47 16.72
CA ASN A 317 -4.08 14.22 16.50
C ASN A 317 -4.55 14.65 15.11
N GLY A 318 -3.62 15.10 14.24
CA GLY A 318 -3.76 15.58 12.87
C GLY A 318 -4.77 16.70 12.59
N LEU A 319 -5.52 17.16 13.60
CA LEU A 319 -6.57 18.17 13.46
C LEU A 319 -5.96 19.51 13.04
N ASN A 320 -4.78 19.81 13.58
CA ASN A 320 -4.02 21.01 13.24
C ASN A 320 -3.01 20.69 12.15
N LYS A 321 -2.98 21.55 11.13
CA LYS A 321 -2.05 21.47 9.99
C LYS A 321 -1.29 22.78 9.85
N LYS A 322 0.03 22.74 10.03
CA LYS A 322 0.92 23.83 9.61
C LYS A 322 1.07 23.73 8.10
N LYS A 323 0.65 24.78 7.38
CA LYS A 323 0.81 24.90 5.93
C LYS A 323 1.70 26.11 5.63
N ARG A 324 2.66 25.95 4.73
CA ARG A 324 3.51 27.04 4.24
C ARG A 324 3.79 26.87 2.75
N THR A 325 3.72 27.97 1.99
CA THR A 325 4.24 28.03 0.62
C THR A 325 5.71 28.42 0.66
N LEU A 326 6.56 27.63 0.00
CA LEU A 326 7.99 27.81 -0.14
C LEU A 326 8.24 28.65 -1.40
N ARG A 327 9.05 29.70 -1.29
CA ARG A 327 9.12 30.76 -2.32
C ARG A 327 10.04 30.43 -3.48
N ASN A 328 11.08 29.65 -3.23
CA ASN A 328 12.13 29.31 -4.20
C ASN A 328 12.79 27.99 -3.82
N ASP A 329 13.67 27.51 -4.70
CA ASP A 329 14.37 26.24 -4.55
C ASP A 329 15.23 26.18 -3.28
N SER A 330 15.88 27.28 -2.89
CA SER A 330 16.66 27.34 -1.65
C SER A 330 15.78 27.14 -0.40
N GLU A 331 14.58 27.71 -0.36
CA GLU A 331 13.61 27.45 0.72
C GLU A 331 13.12 26.00 0.71
N ILE A 332 12.95 25.39 -0.47
CA ILE A 332 12.59 23.97 -0.59
C ILE A 332 13.70 23.09 -0.02
N ILE A 333 14.93 23.25 -0.49
CA ILE A 333 16.09 22.47 -0.02
C ILE A 333 16.25 22.58 1.48
N LYS A 334 16.25 23.81 2.02
CA LYS A 334 16.37 24.05 3.46
C LYS A 334 15.25 23.34 4.24
N THR A 335 14.01 23.45 3.76
CA THR A 335 12.86 22.81 4.43
C THR A 335 12.94 21.29 4.36
N VAL A 336 13.39 20.72 3.23
CA VAL A 336 13.60 19.27 3.10
C VAL A 336 14.69 18.83 4.08
N GLN A 337 15.83 19.52 4.16
CA GLN A 337 16.92 19.13 5.06
C GLN A 337 16.56 19.27 6.54
N GLU A 338 15.77 20.28 6.91
CA GLU A 338 15.26 20.44 8.28
C GLU A 338 14.38 19.25 8.71
N HIS A 339 13.60 18.68 7.78
CA HIS A 339 12.60 17.65 8.10
C HIS A 339 13.00 16.23 7.71
N PHE A 340 13.89 16.09 6.73
CA PHE A 340 14.39 14.87 6.11
C PHE A 340 15.90 15.02 5.83
N PRO A 341 16.74 15.08 6.89
CA PRO A 341 18.16 15.36 6.77
C PRO A 341 18.96 14.30 5.99
N GLN A 342 18.36 13.14 5.71
CA GLN A 342 18.98 12.09 4.89
C GLN A 342 19.21 12.48 3.41
N TYR A 343 18.62 13.58 2.94
CA TYR A 343 18.80 14.06 1.58
C TYR A 343 19.90 15.13 1.51
N SER A 344 20.94 14.86 0.72
CA SER A 344 22.00 15.82 0.41
C SER A 344 21.49 16.98 -0.46
N THR A 345 22.08 18.17 -0.31
CA THR A 345 21.80 19.35 -1.14
C THR A 345 21.87 19.03 -2.65
N GLU A 346 22.96 18.40 -3.10
CA GLU A 346 23.17 18.03 -4.51
C GLU A 346 22.00 17.22 -5.08
N LYS A 347 21.55 16.20 -4.34
CA LYS A 347 20.41 15.36 -4.77
C LYS A 347 19.11 16.16 -4.90
N LEU A 348 18.90 17.13 -4.01
CA LEU A 348 17.71 17.98 -4.03
C LEU A 348 17.77 18.99 -5.18
N GLU A 349 18.95 19.56 -5.45
CA GLU A 349 19.19 20.43 -6.61
C GLU A 349 18.95 19.69 -7.93
N GLU A 350 19.46 18.46 -8.06
CA GLU A 350 19.19 17.59 -9.22
C GLU A 350 17.68 17.35 -9.38
N GLY A 351 17.00 17.05 -8.27
CA GLY A 351 15.56 16.87 -8.16
C GLY A 351 14.75 18.07 -8.66
N LEU A 352 15.09 19.25 -8.15
CA LEU A 352 14.42 20.51 -8.43
C LEU A 352 14.69 21.00 -9.86
N THR A 353 15.93 20.89 -10.33
CA THR A 353 16.29 21.23 -11.72
C THR A 353 15.43 20.45 -12.71
N PHE A 354 15.33 19.14 -12.52
CA PHE A 354 14.48 18.30 -13.36
C PHE A 354 13.00 18.68 -13.23
N TRP A 355 12.49 18.86 -12.00
CA TRP A 355 11.10 19.23 -11.78
C TRP A 355 10.71 20.56 -12.44
N ASN A 356 11.61 21.56 -12.41
CA ASN A 356 11.41 22.83 -13.08
C ASN A 356 11.38 22.65 -14.62
N SER A 357 12.27 21.81 -15.17
CA SER A 357 12.32 21.56 -16.62
C SER A 357 11.09 20.85 -17.20
N VAL A 358 10.29 20.16 -16.38
CA VAL A 358 9.04 19.51 -16.82
C VAL A 358 7.80 20.37 -16.56
N ARG A 359 7.95 21.52 -15.87
CA ARG A 359 6.87 22.46 -15.60
C ARG A 359 6.81 23.61 -16.60
N GLU A 360 7.96 23.98 -17.15
CA GLU A 360 8.10 24.87 -18.33
C GLU A 360 7.61 24.15 -19.58
#